data_AF-A0A2R5L3I5-F1
#
_entry.id   AF-A0A2R5L3I5-F1
#
_cell.length_a   1.000
_cell.length_b   1.000
_cell.length_c   1.000
_cell.angle_alpha   90.00
_cell.angle_beta   90.00
_cell.angle_gamma   90.00
#
_symmetry.space_group_name_H-M   'P 1'
#
loop_
_entity.id
_entity.type
_entity.pdbx_description
1 polymer ?
#
loop_
_entity_poly.entity_id
_entity_poly.type
_entity_poly.pdbx_seq_one_letter_code
_entity_poly.pdbx_strand_id
1 'polypeptide(L)'
;VASTSIAQNTIKTENDGMVEFQEIRTLKNKETGEIQVVSQGSKIIVGTYEYTVTTGSILRVVEGDIVKTGDILTEFDPYNIPIIAEKDGRIEYRELFIKEIYDEKYDVIEYLAIR
;
A
#
# COMPACT_ATOMS: atom_id res chain seq x y z
N VAL A 1 -9.80 -17.48 19.91
CA VAL A 1 -9.92 -16.56 18.77
C VAL A 1 -8.84 -15.49 18.91
N ALA A 2 -7.69 -15.70 18.26
CA ALA A 2 -6.62 -14.71 18.28
C ALA A 2 -6.93 -13.68 17.20
N SER A 3 -7.33 -12.49 17.62
CA SER A 3 -7.50 -11.35 16.73
C SER A 3 -6.14 -11.03 16.13
N THR A 4 -5.96 -11.31 14.84
CA THR A 4 -4.81 -10.81 14.08
C THR A 4 -4.92 -9.30 14.07
N SER A 5 -4.23 -8.64 15.00
CA SER A 5 -4.03 -7.20 14.98
C SER A 5 -3.21 -6.91 13.74
N ILE A 6 -3.88 -6.53 12.66
CA ILE A 6 -3.23 -5.98 11.46
C ILE A 6 -2.47 -4.77 11.97
N ALA A 7 -1.14 -4.84 11.97
CA ALA A 7 -0.27 -3.74 12.36
C ALA A 7 -0.33 -2.69 11.24
N GLN A 8 -1.42 -1.93 11.18
CA GLN A 8 -1.50 -0.75 10.33
C GLN A 8 -0.57 0.30 10.93
N ASN A 9 0.56 0.53 10.28
CA ASN A 9 1.45 1.62 10.63
C ASN A 9 0.87 2.92 10.11
N THR A 10 0.83 3.95 10.95
CA THR A 10 0.29 5.26 10.59
C THR A 10 1.40 6.30 10.63
N ILE A 11 1.50 7.13 9.60
CA ILE A 11 2.35 8.32 9.61
C ILE A 11 1.49 9.51 10.03
N LYS A 12 1.93 10.19 11.09
CA LYS A 12 1.26 11.38 11.62
C LYS A 12 2.10 12.62 11.35
N THR A 13 1.44 13.76 11.19
CA THR A 13 2.13 15.03 11.08
C THR A 13 2.59 15.53 12.46
N GLU A 14 3.74 16.21 12.49
CA GLU A 14 4.35 16.79 13.69
C GLU A 14 4.11 18.29 13.78
N ASN A 15 3.49 18.88 12.76
CA ASN A 15 3.27 20.31 12.67
C ASN A 15 1.94 20.62 11.98
N ASP A 16 1.45 21.82 12.27
CA ASP A 16 0.28 22.34 11.58
C ASP A 16 0.71 22.90 10.22
N GLY A 17 -0.11 22.72 9.19
CA GLY A 17 0.20 23.25 7.87
C GLY A 17 -0.73 22.77 6.77
N MET A 18 -0.47 23.30 5.57
CA MET A 18 -1.12 22.85 4.35
C MET A 18 -0.38 21.64 3.78
N VAL A 19 -1.13 20.64 3.35
CA VAL A 19 -0.62 19.41 2.74
C VAL A 19 -0.28 19.67 1.28
N GLU A 20 0.94 19.35 0.88
CA GLU A 20 1.40 19.35 -0.52
C GLU A 20 1.91 17.96 -0.90
N PHE A 21 1.52 17.49 -2.09
CA PHE A 21 1.88 16.17 -2.58
C PHE A 21 3.05 16.26 -3.57
N GLN A 22 4.12 15.52 -3.30
CA GLN A 22 5.26 15.40 -4.20
C GLN A 22 5.28 14.02 -4.83
N GLU A 23 5.13 13.98 -6.16
CA GLU A 23 5.17 12.75 -6.97
C GLU A 23 4.21 11.65 -6.46
N ILE A 24 3.04 12.06 -5.94
CA ILE A 24 2.01 11.13 -5.48
C ILE A 24 1.06 10.81 -6.64
N ARG A 25 1.01 9.53 -7.00
CA ARG A 25 -0.04 8.95 -7.83
C ARG A 25 -0.94 8.11 -6.96
N THR A 26 -2.25 8.27 -7.17
CA THR A 26 -3.27 7.60 -6.37
C THR A 26 -4.18 6.74 -7.23
N LEU A 27 -4.69 5.69 -6.63
CA LEU A 27 -5.73 4.85 -7.20
C LEU A 27 -6.85 4.71 -6.18
N LYS A 28 -8.08 4.96 -6.62
CA LYS A 28 -9.25 4.77 -5.77
C LYS A 28 -9.74 3.34 -5.87
N ASN A 29 -9.75 2.62 -4.75
CA ASN A 29 -10.36 1.31 -4.67
C ASN A 29 -11.89 1.46 -4.84
N LYS A 30 -12.47 0.74 -5.80
CA LYS A 30 -13.90 0.83 -6.11
C LYS A 30 -14.80 0.16 -5.06
N GLU A 31 -14.27 -0.81 -4.31
CA GLU A 31 -15.02 -1.56 -3.30
C GLU A 31 -14.96 -0.89 -1.93
N THR A 32 -13.75 -0.50 -1.47
CA THR A 32 -13.58 0.13 -0.15
C THR A 32 -13.73 1.65 -0.20
N GLY A 33 -13.60 2.27 -1.38
CA GLY A 33 -13.59 3.71 -1.57
C GLY A 33 -12.27 4.39 -1.16
N GLU A 34 -11.31 3.63 -0.65
CA GLU A 34 -10.02 4.13 -0.15
C GLU A 34 -9.12 4.61 -1.28
N ILE A 35 -8.29 5.61 -0.98
CA ILE A 35 -7.30 6.16 -1.90
C ILE A 35 -5.95 5.54 -1.55
N GLN A 36 -5.42 4.71 -2.44
CA GLN A 36 -4.13 4.06 -2.26
C GLN A 36 -3.05 4.74 -3.10
N VAL A 37 -1.85 4.87 -2.56
CA VAL A 37 -0.68 5.39 -3.26
C VAL A 37 -0.08 4.29 -4.13
N VAL A 38 0.13 4.59 -5.41
CA VAL A 38 0.66 3.62 -6.39
C VAL A 38 2.06 3.97 -6.90
N SER A 39 2.52 5.19 -6.63
CA SER A 39 3.86 5.66 -6.94
C SER A 39 4.89 5.19 -5.93
N GLN A 40 6.14 5.04 -6.40
CA GLN A 40 7.31 4.83 -5.55
C GLN A 40 7.98 6.18 -5.27
N GLY A 41 8.60 6.33 -4.08
CA GLY A 41 9.35 7.55 -3.74
C GLY A 41 8.49 8.79 -3.42
N SER A 42 7.18 8.62 -3.28
CA SER A 42 6.23 9.69 -2.97
C SER A 42 6.49 10.35 -1.62
N LYS A 43 6.21 11.65 -1.52
CA LYS A 43 6.30 12.40 -0.26
C LYS A 43 5.09 13.31 -0.05
N ILE A 44 4.71 13.45 1.21
CA ILE A 44 3.78 14.49 1.68
C ILE A 44 4.60 15.56 2.38
N ILE A 45 4.38 16.82 2.00
CA ILE A 45 5.01 17.98 2.61
C ILE A 45 3.94 18.69 3.45
N VAL A 46 4.24 18.96 4.71
CA VAL A 46 3.40 19.80 5.59
C VAL A 46 4.28 20.92 6.11
N GLY A 47 4.11 22.13 5.57
CA GLY A 47 4.98 23.26 5.89
C GLY A 47 6.44 22.98 5.49
N THR A 48 7.33 22.79 6.46
CA THR A 48 8.76 22.47 6.23
C THR A 48 9.10 20.99 6.44
N TYR A 49 8.14 20.16 6.81
CA TYR A 49 8.36 18.75 7.14
C TYR A 49 8.00 17.86 5.96
N GLU A 50 8.88 16.90 5.66
CA GLU A 50 8.67 15.91 4.60
C GLU A 50 8.40 14.53 5.20
N TYR A 51 7.35 13.88 4.71
CA TYR A 51 6.93 12.54 5.10
C TYR A 51 7.00 11.61 3.90
N THR A 52 7.86 10.60 3.94
CA THR A 52 7.95 9.61 2.86
C THR A 52 6.75 8.68 2.91
N VAL A 53 6.11 8.46 1.76
CA VAL A 53 4.95 7.59 1.62
C VAL A 53 5.32 6.36 0.81
N THR A 54 5.04 5.19 1.39
CA THR A 54 5.30 3.89 0.76
C THR A 54 4.21 3.55 -0.26
N THR A 55 4.56 2.86 -1.33
CA THR A 55 3.57 2.30 -2.26
C THR A 55 2.62 1.34 -1.54
N GLY A 56 1.32 1.42 -1.85
CA GLY A 56 0.26 0.67 -1.19
C GLY A 56 -0.30 1.33 0.06
N SER A 57 0.27 2.46 0.51
CA SER A 57 -0.27 3.19 1.64
C SER A 57 -1.62 3.83 1.29
N ILE A 58 -2.54 3.83 2.26
CA ILE A 58 -3.84 4.50 2.19
C ILE A 58 -3.67 5.95 2.63
N LEU A 59 -4.01 6.89 1.76
CA LEU A 59 -4.04 8.32 2.09
C LEU A 59 -5.28 8.65 2.93
N ARG A 60 -5.07 9.41 4.00
CA ARG A 60 -6.12 9.94 4.87
C ARG A 60 -6.35 11.45 4.68
N VAL A 61 -5.49 12.11 3.90
CA VAL A 61 -5.54 13.53 3.58
C VAL A 61 -5.64 13.76 2.08
N VAL A 62 -6.05 14.95 1.69
CA VAL A 62 -6.08 15.41 0.29
C VAL A 62 -5.07 16.52 0.06
N GLU A 63 -4.66 16.72 -1.19
CA GLU A 63 -3.77 17.83 -1.55
C GLU A 63 -4.46 19.16 -1.23
N GLY A 64 -3.74 20.04 -0.54
CA GLY A 64 -4.22 21.34 -0.08
C GLY A 64 -5.04 21.33 1.20
N ASP A 65 -5.18 20.19 1.87
CA ASP A 65 -5.86 20.11 3.15
C ASP A 65 -5.06 20.79 4.27
N ILE A 66 -5.74 21.30 5.30
CA ILE A 66 -5.10 21.91 6.47
C ILE A 66 -5.11 20.89 7.61
N VAL A 67 -3.94 20.41 7.98
CA VAL A 67 -3.75 19.41 9.04
C VAL A 67 -3.17 20.05 10.30
N LYS A 68 -3.44 19.43 11.44
CA LYS A 68 -2.87 19.77 12.74
C LYS A 68 -1.92 18.68 13.21
N THR A 69 -1.02 19.08 14.09
CA THR A 69 -0.09 18.20 14.79
C THR A 69 -0.82 16.99 15.38
N GLY A 70 -0.39 15.79 14.98
CA GLY A 70 -0.98 14.52 15.39
C GLY A 70 -2.00 13.92 14.41
N ASP A 71 -2.42 14.66 13.38
CA ASP A 71 -3.31 14.14 12.35
C ASP A 71 -2.61 13.06 11.51
N ILE A 72 -3.40 12.07 11.08
CA ILE A 72 -2.92 10.93 10.31
C ILE A 72 -2.86 11.33 8.85
N LEU A 73 -1.66 11.27 8.25
CA LEU A 73 -1.45 11.56 6.83
C LEU A 73 -1.71 10.32 5.97
N THR A 74 -1.15 9.19 6.40
CA THR A 74 -1.24 7.93 5.65
C THR A 74 -1.16 6.73 6.58
N GLU A 75 -1.78 5.63 6.15
CA GLU A 75 -1.74 4.34 6.82
C GLU A 75 -1.17 3.29 5.87
N PHE A 76 -0.35 2.36 6.35
CA PHE A 76 0.22 1.32 5.52
C PHE A 76 0.40 0.01 6.29
N ASP A 77 0.36 -1.11 5.57
CA ASP A 77 0.65 -2.43 6.11
C ASP A 77 2.09 -2.85 5.73
N PRO A 78 3.01 -2.98 6.70
CA PRO A 78 4.39 -3.36 6.42
C PRO A 78 4.55 -4.79 5.87
N TYR A 79 3.54 -5.65 6.05
CA TYR A 79 3.56 -7.03 5.57
C TYR A 79 2.97 -7.18 4.17
N ASN A 80 2.27 -6.16 3.67
CA ASN A 80 1.60 -6.19 2.38
C ASN A 80 1.99 -4.97 1.54
N ILE A 81 3.17 -5.01 0.92
CA ILE A 81 3.63 -3.98 -0.02
C ILE A 81 3.27 -4.44 -1.45
N PRO A 82 2.21 -3.90 -2.06
CA PRO A 82 1.80 -4.31 -3.39
C PRO A 82 2.78 -3.80 -4.46
N ILE A 83 2.99 -4.63 -5.49
CA ILE A 83 3.62 -4.19 -6.74
C ILE A 83 2.51 -3.78 -7.69
N ILE A 84 2.50 -2.52 -8.10
CA ILE A 84 1.43 -1.94 -8.92
C ILE A 84 2.00 -1.58 -10.30
N ALA A 85 1.30 -1.98 -11.35
CA ALA A 85 1.68 -1.64 -12.72
C ALA A 85 1.47 -0.13 -12.96
N GLU A 86 2.48 0.54 -13.50
CA GLU A 86 2.39 1.99 -13.81
C GLU A 86 1.52 2.30 -15.03
N LYS A 87 1.26 1.30 -15.88
CA LYS A 87 0.57 1.45 -17.16
C LYS A 87 -0.48 0.36 -17.33
N ASP A 88 -1.54 0.72 -18.02
CA ASP A 88 -2.54 -0.24 -18.48
C ASP A 88 -1.93 -1.21 -19.50
N GLY A 89 -2.42 -2.44 -19.50
CA GLY A 89 -1.90 -3.49 -20.37
C GLY A 89 -2.63 -4.81 -20.22
N ARG A 90 -2.00 -5.87 -20.74
CA ARG A 90 -2.44 -7.25 -20.56
C ARG A 90 -1.45 -7.97 -19.65
N ILE A 91 -1.98 -8.81 -18.78
CA ILE A 91 -1.17 -9.64 -17.89
C ILE A 91 -0.58 -10.78 -18.71
N GLU A 92 0.73 -10.98 -18.61
CA GLU A 92 1.44 -12.13 -19.17
C GLU A 92 2.32 -12.73 -18.08
N TYR A 93 2.12 -14.01 -17.80
CA TYR A 93 2.98 -14.75 -16.87
C TYR A 93 4.21 -15.25 -17.63
N ARG A 94 5.41 -14.84 -17.20
CA ARG A 94 6.69 -15.33 -17.73
C ARG A 94 7.43 -16.07 -16.61
N GLU A 95 8.05 -17.19 -16.95
CA GLU A 95 8.80 -18.04 -16.00
C GLU A 95 7.95 -18.49 -14.78
N LEU A 96 6.65 -18.74 -14.99
CA LEU A 96 5.76 -19.28 -13.97
C LEU A 96 5.42 -20.72 -14.33
N PHE A 97 5.95 -21.68 -13.58
CA PHE A 97 5.60 -23.10 -13.72
C PHE A 97 4.80 -23.55 -12.51
N ILE A 98 3.76 -24.35 -12.72
CA ILE A 98 2.97 -24.92 -11.64
C ILE A 98 3.51 -26.33 -11.37
N LYS A 99 3.96 -26.57 -10.14
CA LYS A 99 4.35 -27.90 -9.67
C LYS A 99 3.26 -28.45 -8.77
N GLU A 100 2.83 -29.67 -9.07
CA GLU A 100 1.92 -30.43 -8.24
C GLU A 100 2.72 -31.23 -7.21
N ILE A 101 2.35 -31.10 -5.94
CA ILE A 101 2.95 -31.83 -4.83
C ILE A 101 1.81 -32.50 -4.08
N TYR A 102 1.88 -33.83 -3.96
CA TYR A 102 0.93 -34.57 -3.14
C TYR A 102 1.41 -34.58 -1.69
N ASP A 103 0.58 -34.06 -0.78
CA ASP A 103 0.81 -34.14 0.66
C ASP A 103 0.07 -35.38 1.21
N GLU A 104 0.84 -36.44 1.48
CA GLU A 104 0.33 -37.71 2.00
C GLU A 104 -0.27 -37.58 3.41
N LYS A 105 0.18 -36.60 4.21
CA LYS A 105 -0.31 -36.40 5.58
C LYS A 105 -1.73 -35.82 5.59
N TYR A 106 -2.06 -35.01 4.58
CA TYR A 106 -3.35 -34.33 4.49
C TYR A 106 -4.24 -34.81 3.34
N ASP A 107 -3.77 -35.76 2.50
CA ASP A 107 -4.49 -36.30 1.34
C ASP A 107 -4.95 -35.20 0.36
N VAL A 108 -4.05 -34.24 0.08
CA VAL A 108 -4.31 -33.09 -0.79
C VAL A 108 -3.21 -32.92 -1.84
N ILE A 109 -3.58 -32.35 -2.99
CA ILE A 109 -2.63 -31.91 -4.01
C ILE A 109 -2.43 -30.40 -3.86
N GLU A 110 -1.21 -30.01 -3.55
CA GLU A 110 -0.77 -28.62 -3.49
C GLU A 110 -0.22 -28.18 -4.86
N TYR A 111 -0.61 -26.98 -5.29
CA TYR A 111 -0.11 -26.36 -6.51
C TYR A 111 0.84 -25.22 -6.12
N LEU A 112 2.13 -25.43 -6.36
CA LEU A 112 3.14 -24.41 -6.07
C LEU A 112 3.61 -23.75 -7.36
N ALA A 113 3.52 -22.42 -7.41
CA ALA A 113 4.19 -21.64 -8.43
C ALA A 113 5.71 -21.65 -8.18
N ILE A 114 6.47 -22.21 -9.12
CA ILE A 114 7.92 -22.23 -9.11
C ILE A 114 8.47 -21.39 -10.28
N ARG A 115 9.66 -20.85 -10.07
CA ARG A 115 10.43 -20.12 -11.08
C ARG A 115 11.35 -21.07 -11.84
#